data_AF-A0A344WLD9-F1
#
_entry.id   AF-A0A344WLD9-F1
#
_cell.length_a   1.000
_cell.length_b   1.000
_cell.length_c   1.000
_cell.angle_alpha   90.00
_cell.angle_beta   90.00
_cell.angle_gamma   90.00
#
_symmetry.space_group_name_H-M   'P 1'
#
loop_
_entity.id
_entity.type
_entity.pdbx_description
1 polymer ?
#
loop_
_entity_poly.entity_id
_entity_poly.type
_entity_poly.pdbx_seq_one_letter_code
_entity_poly.pdbx_strand_id
1 'polypeptide(L)'
;MDEASIADGKAIAETHCAICHGLDQDASLRADAPPLRYVLSLYSPENLAEDFRAGIHVGHEDMPDFVFGDLGMDVLLAYLVSIQETPPTAVE
;
A
#
# COMPACT_ATOMS: atom_id res chain seq x y z
N MET A 1 -3.34 -3.89 15.67
CA MET A 1 -3.17 -5.04 14.77
C MET A 1 -2.10 -5.94 15.35
N ASP A 2 -2.25 -7.25 15.20
CA ASP A 2 -1.27 -8.22 15.65
C ASP A 2 -0.01 -8.15 14.80
N GLU A 3 1.17 -8.35 15.41
CA GLU A 3 2.47 -8.27 14.73
C GLU A 3 2.59 -9.30 13.60
N ALA A 4 1.98 -10.47 13.77
CA ALA A 4 1.88 -11.50 12.74
C ALA A 4 1.13 -11.00 11.50
N SER A 5 0.01 -10.30 11.67
CA SER A 5 -0.77 -9.75 10.55
C SER A 5 0.01 -8.67 9.81
N ILE A 6 0.81 -7.86 10.51
CA ILE A 6 1.68 -6.86 9.88
C ILE A 6 2.77 -7.57 9.06
N ALA A 7 3.37 -8.63 9.60
CA ALA A 7 4.39 -9.41 8.90
C ALA A 7 3.83 -10.10 7.63
N ASP A 8 2.63 -10.68 7.72
CA ASP A 8 1.96 -11.28 6.56
C ASP A 8 1.63 -10.23 5.50
N GLY A 9 1.12 -9.07 5.91
CA GLY A 9 0.86 -7.94 5.01
C GLY A 9 2.10 -7.41 4.33
N LYS A 10 3.22 -7.34 5.07
CA LYS A 10 4.52 -6.96 4.52
C LYS A 10 4.97 -7.93 3.44
N ALA A 11 4.83 -9.24 3.67
CA ALA A 11 5.22 -10.25 2.67
C ALA A 11 4.41 -10.12 1.36
N ILE A 12 3.11 -9.78 1.46
CA ILE A 12 2.28 -9.45 0.29
C ILE A 12 2.83 -8.21 -0.43
N ALA A 13 3.10 -7.13 0.31
CA ALA A 13 3.62 -5.89 -0.26
C ALA A 13 5.01 -6.08 -0.92
N GLU A 14 5.90 -6.86 -0.31
CA GLU A 14 7.21 -7.21 -0.87
C GLU A 14 7.09 -7.97 -2.19
N THR A 15 6.11 -8.88 -2.28
CA THR A 15 5.90 -9.72 -3.47
C THR A 15 5.25 -8.95 -4.62
N HIS A 16 4.29 -8.09 -4.31
CA HIS A 16 3.39 -7.51 -5.32
C HIS A 16 3.58 -6.00 -5.54
N CYS A 17 4.05 -5.25 -4.54
CA CYS A 17 4.08 -3.79 -4.57
C CYS A 17 5.50 -3.21 -4.68
N ALA A 18 6.51 -3.91 -4.12
CA ALA A 18 7.90 -3.46 -4.10
C ALA A 18 8.55 -3.31 -5.48
N ILE A 19 7.93 -3.87 -6.52
CA ILE A 19 8.37 -3.68 -7.91
C ILE A 19 8.31 -2.22 -8.36
N CYS A 20 7.36 -1.44 -7.82
CA CYS A 20 7.15 -0.04 -8.20
C CYS A 20 7.30 0.90 -7.00
N HIS A 21 6.76 0.52 -5.84
CA HIS A 21 6.69 1.37 -4.66
C HIS A 21 7.81 1.07 -3.67
N GLY A 22 8.30 2.11 -3.00
CA GLY A 22 9.14 1.97 -1.82
C GLY A 22 8.33 1.43 -0.64
N LEU A 23 8.88 0.46 0.07
CA LEU A 23 8.32 -0.12 1.30
C LEU A 23 9.07 0.41 2.52
N ASP A 24 8.40 0.49 3.66
CA ASP A 24 8.97 1.02 4.90
C ASP A 24 9.74 2.34 4.67
N GLN A 25 11.07 2.30 4.83
CA GLN A 25 11.97 3.43 4.67
C GLN A 25 12.66 3.50 3.30
N ASP A 26 12.40 2.54 2.41
CA ASP A 26 12.99 2.48 1.07
C ASP A 26 12.36 3.49 0.11
N ALA A 27 13.19 3.98 -0.81
CA ALA A 27 12.75 4.86 -1.88
C ALA A 27 12.03 4.07 -2.98
N SER A 28 11.08 4.72 -3.65
CA SER A 28 10.43 4.13 -4.82
C SER A 28 11.38 4.04 -6.01
N LEU A 29 11.21 2.99 -6.81
CA LEU A 29 11.94 2.81 -8.07
C LEU A 29 11.36 3.70 -9.19
N ARG A 30 10.12 4.15 -9.04
CA ARG A 30 9.46 5.04 -9.99
C ARG A 30 8.95 6.31 -9.32
N ALA A 31 8.99 7.41 -10.07
CA ALA A 31 8.54 8.73 -9.57
C ALA A 31 7.01 8.84 -9.49
N ASP A 32 6.28 8.09 -10.31
CA ASP A 32 4.82 8.01 -10.35
C ASP A 32 4.23 7.03 -9.33
N ALA A 33 5.07 6.22 -8.69
CA ALA A 33 4.68 5.24 -7.66
C ALA A 33 5.29 5.65 -6.30
N PRO A 34 4.72 6.63 -5.57
CA PRO A 34 5.30 7.12 -4.32
C PRO A 34 5.41 6.01 -3.26
N PRO A 35 6.31 6.15 -2.26
CA PRO A 35 6.46 5.15 -1.20
C PRO A 35 5.15 4.89 -0.45
N LEU A 36 4.87 3.63 -0.12
CA LEU A 36 3.57 3.23 0.46
C LEU A 36 3.30 3.82 1.84
N ARG A 37 4.35 4.24 2.56
CA ARG A 37 4.23 5.05 3.79
C ARG A 37 3.46 6.37 3.62
N TYR A 38 3.22 6.82 2.40
CA TYR A 38 2.42 8.03 2.14
C TYR A 38 1.06 7.70 1.51
N VAL A 39 0.70 6.43 1.32
CA VAL A 39 -0.51 6.05 0.59
C VAL A 39 -1.78 6.57 1.29
N LEU A 40 -1.79 6.63 2.63
CA LEU A 40 -2.94 7.09 3.40
C LEU A 40 -3.04 8.62 3.52
N SER A 41 -2.12 9.37 2.91
CA SER A 41 -2.36 10.79 2.62
C SER A 41 -3.18 10.99 1.34
N LEU A 42 -3.29 9.97 0.50
CA LEU A 42 -4.01 10.00 -0.78
C LEU A 42 -5.34 9.24 -0.70
N TYR A 43 -5.39 8.15 0.07
CA TYR A 43 -6.56 7.28 0.18
C TYR A 43 -6.94 7.08 1.65
N SER A 44 -8.24 7.03 1.94
CA SER A 44 -8.70 6.54 3.24
C SER A 44 -8.43 5.03 3.36
N PRO A 45 -8.03 4.53 4.54
CA PRO A 45 -7.73 3.10 4.73
C PRO A 45 -8.94 2.19 4.38
N GLU A 46 -10.15 2.64 4.73
CA GLU A 46 -11.39 1.92 4.46
C GLU A 46 -11.67 1.82 2.96
N ASN A 47 -11.65 2.94 2.24
CA ASN A 47 -11.88 2.98 0.79
C ASN A 47 -10.84 2.16 0.05
N LEU A 48 -9.56 2.28 0.41
CA LEU A 48 -8.48 1.52 -0.23
C LEU A 48 -8.76 0.01 -0.14
N ALA A 49 -9.16 -0.46 1.04
CA ALA A 49 -9.45 -1.87 1.25
C ALA A 49 -10.77 -2.31 0.59
N GLU A 50 -11.78 -1.44 0.52
CA GLU A 50 -13.01 -1.72 -0.23
C GLU A 50 -12.75 -1.82 -1.73
N ASP A 51 -11.98 -0.90 -2.30
CA ASP A 51 -11.64 -0.87 -3.72
C ASP A 51 -10.90 -2.15 -4.13
N PHE A 52 -9.86 -2.55 -3.37
CA PHE A 52 -9.16 -3.81 -3.62
C PHE A 52 -10.05 -5.04 -3.47
N ARG A 53 -10.96 -5.07 -2.46
CA ARG A 53 -11.91 -6.19 -2.30
C ARG A 53 -12.94 -6.25 -3.42
N ALA A 54 -13.36 -5.10 -3.94
CA ALA A 54 -14.28 -4.99 -5.06
C ALA A 54 -13.61 -5.29 -6.42
N GLY A 55 -12.27 -5.43 -6.44
CA GLY A 55 -11.50 -5.55 -7.68
C GLY A 55 -11.51 -4.27 -8.51
N ILE A 56 -11.69 -3.12 -7.85
CA ILE A 56 -11.59 -1.80 -8.47
C ILE A 56 -10.10 -1.48 -8.64
N HIS A 57 -9.77 -0.99 -9.82
CA HIS A 57 -8.41 -0.54 -10.13
C HIS A 57 -8.03 0.65 -9.25
N VAL A 58 -6.91 0.53 -8.52
CA VAL A 58 -6.35 1.57 -7.66
C VAL A 58 -5.09 2.12 -8.32
N GLY A 59 -4.93 3.45 -8.32
CA GLY A 59 -3.74 4.10 -8.85
C GLY A 59 -3.84 4.49 -10.32
N HIS A 60 -2.72 4.39 -11.03
CA HIS A 60 -2.57 4.77 -12.44
C HIS A 60 -2.65 3.55 -13.37
N GLU A 61 -2.83 3.75 -14.67
CA GLU A 61 -3.10 2.68 -15.65
C GLU A 61 -2.09 1.51 -15.66
N ASP A 62 -0.80 1.77 -15.40
CA ASP A 62 0.23 0.72 -15.32
C ASP A 62 0.21 -0.11 -14.01
N MET A 63 -0.61 0.27 -13.01
CA MET A 63 -0.69 -0.47 -11.75
C MET A 63 -1.48 -1.77 -11.97
N PRO A 64 -0.93 -2.96 -11.64
CA PRO A 64 -1.66 -4.21 -11.84
C PRO A 64 -2.91 -4.26 -10.95
N ASP A 65 -3.98 -4.85 -11.46
CA ASP A 65 -5.14 -5.20 -10.65
C ASP A 65 -4.80 -6.37 -9.73
N PHE A 66 -5.08 -6.23 -8.44
CA PHE A 66 -4.82 -7.26 -7.44
C PHE A 66 -6.12 -7.70 -6.75
N VAL A 67 -6.24 -9.01 -6.53
CA VAL A 67 -7.33 -9.60 -5.74
C VAL A 67 -6.71 -10.49 -4.68
N PHE A 68 -6.56 -9.96 -3.46
CA PHE A 68 -5.93 -10.66 -2.34
C PHE A 68 -6.93 -11.48 -1.49
N GLY A 69 -8.23 -11.35 -1.76
CA GLY A 69 -9.30 -11.87 -0.90
C GLY A 69 -9.40 -11.11 0.44
N ASP A 70 -10.38 -11.48 1.28
CA ASP A 70 -10.66 -10.75 2.52
C ASP A 70 -9.47 -10.72 3.48
N LEU A 71 -8.92 -11.90 3.80
CA LEU A 71 -7.79 -12.01 4.73
C LEU A 71 -6.54 -11.33 4.18
N GLY A 72 -6.24 -11.51 2.89
CA GLY A 72 -5.08 -10.91 2.25
C GLY A 72 -5.16 -9.38 2.26
N MET A 73 -6.36 -8.82 2.03
CA MET A 73 -6.55 -7.38 2.12
C MET A 73 -6.47 -6.87 3.56
N ASP A 74 -7.00 -7.61 4.54
CA ASP A 74 -6.93 -7.24 5.95
C ASP A 74 -5.48 -7.14 6.45
N VAL A 75 -4.64 -8.14 6.13
CA VAL A 75 -3.23 -8.14 6.53
C VAL A 75 -2.44 -7.09 5.75
N LEU A 76 -2.69 -6.91 4.45
CA LEU A 76 -2.06 -5.84 3.66
C LEU A 76 -2.41 -4.46 4.23
N LEU A 77 -3.68 -4.20 4.53
CA LEU A 77 -4.11 -2.96 5.14
C LEU A 77 -3.44 -2.75 6.51
N ALA A 78 -3.33 -3.80 7.33
CA ALA A 78 -2.63 -3.73 8.60
C ALA A 78 -1.17 -3.28 8.44
N TYR A 79 -0.47 -3.81 7.44
CA TYR A 79 0.88 -3.39 7.10
C TYR A 79 0.91 -1.92 6.64
N LEU A 80 0.08 -1.55 5.67
CA LEU A 80 0.02 -0.17 5.15
C LEU A 80 -0.22 0.83 6.28
N VAL A 81 -1.21 0.58 7.16
CA VAL A 81 -1.47 1.45 8.32
C VAL A 81 -0.28 1.55 9.26
N SER A 82 0.48 0.47 9.45
CA SER A 82 1.62 0.45 10.38
C SER A 82 2.81 1.31 9.92
N ILE A 83 2.95 1.57 8.62
CA ILE A 83 4.09 2.28 8.03
C ILE A 83 3.80 3.74 7.67
N GLN A 84 2.60 4.25 7.96
CA GLN A 84 2.22 5.58 7.48
C GLN A 84 2.99 6.71 8.14
N GLU A 85 3.38 7.66 7.30
CA GLU A 85 4.08 8.89 7.63
C GLU A 85 3.36 10.06 6.95
N THR A 86 3.54 11.27 7.48
CA THR A 86 3.11 12.48 6.75
C THR A 86 4.07 12.70 5.60
N PRO A 87 3.60 12.83 4.33
CA PRO A 87 4.49 13.15 3.23
C PRO A 87 5.20 14.47 3.52
N PRO A 88 6.49 14.61 3.14
CA PRO A 88 7.16 15.89 3.27
C PRO A 88 6.33 16.93 2.51
N THR A 89 5.99 18.03 3.17
CA THR A 89 5.38 19.19 2.50
C THR A 89 6.29 19.50 1.32
N ALA A 90 5.78 19.41 0.09
CA ALA A 90 6.51 19.87 -1.07
C ALA A 90 6.88 21.33 -0.79
N VAL A 91 8.15 21.56 -0.43
CA VAL A 91 8.69 22.90 -0.50
C VAL A 91 8.78 23.16 -1.99
N GLU A 92 7.92 24.07 -2.43
CA GLU A 92 7.81 24.56 -3.80
C GLU A 92 9.17 24.87 -4.45
#